data_AF-A0A948TRG5-F1
#
_entry.id   AF-A0A948TRG5-F1
#
_cell.length_a   1.000
_cell.length_b   1.000
_cell.length_c   1.000
_cell.angle_alpha   90.00
_cell.angle_beta   90.00
_cell.angle_gamma   90.00
#
_symmetry.space_group_name_H-M   'P 1'
#
loop_
_entity.id
_entity.type
_entity.pdbx_description
1 polymer ?
#
loop_
_entity_poly.entity_id
_entity_poly.type
_entity_poly.pdbx_seq_one_letter_code
_entity_poly.pdbx_strand_id
1 'polypeptide(L)'
;MPNVLIKILKGLGLFILLGLVWYVGAELGFQGKYRQEIAENIQSLQELNRALVEAFKNDYFGGKTAEETYNLFMQALKEEDVDLAVKYFVHDVDRRANYAEKFNKMKEEGGLKKYGEWWPAWGDMTKTETEGRVTAEFYWTQEEATTETMPNGAGGFIEYEVPAGE
;
A
#
# COMPACT_ATOMS: atom_id res chain seq x y z
N MET A 1 77.21 -6.63 -30.08
CA MET A 1 75.77 -6.30 -30.24
C MET A 1 74.77 -7.14 -29.43
N PRO A 2 75.02 -8.38 -28.93
CA PRO A 2 73.96 -9.17 -28.26
C PRO A 2 73.51 -8.65 -26.88
N ASN A 3 74.40 -7.97 -26.13
CA ASN A 3 74.07 -7.45 -24.80
C ASN A 3 73.09 -6.26 -24.80
N VAL A 4 72.97 -5.55 -25.92
CA VAL A 4 72.04 -4.41 -26.04
C VAL A 4 70.61 -4.92 -26.27
N LEU A 5 70.45 -5.94 -27.13
CA LEU A 5 69.16 -6.57 -27.42
C LEU A 5 68.55 -7.23 -26.16
N ILE A 6 69.38 -7.92 -25.36
CA ILE A 6 68.94 -8.55 -24.11
C ILE A 6 68.48 -7.50 -23.08
N LYS A 7 69.13 -6.34 -23.02
CA LYS A 7 68.73 -5.24 -22.13
C LYS A 7 67.39 -4.62 -22.56
N ILE A 8 67.18 -4.44 -23.86
CA ILE A 8 65.92 -3.94 -24.42
C ILE A 8 64.77 -4.92 -24.15
N LEU A 9 64.98 -6.22 -24.39
CA LEU A 9 63.97 -7.26 -24.13
C LEU A 9 63.60 -7.35 -22.65
N LYS A 10 64.57 -7.22 -21.73
CA LYS A 10 64.31 -7.17 -20.28
C LYS A 10 63.52 -5.92 -19.87
N GLY A 11 63.85 -4.76 -20.46
CA GLY A 11 63.11 -3.51 -20.23
C GLY A 11 61.66 -3.59 -20.72
N LEU A 12 61.46 -4.16 -21.91
CA LEU A 12 60.12 -4.37 -22.48
C LEU A 12 59.28 -5.35 -21.65
N GLY A 13 59.90 -6.45 -21.20
CA GLY A 13 59.26 -7.42 -20.32
C GLY A 13 58.84 -6.81 -18.98
N LEU A 14 59.68 -5.95 -18.39
CA LEU A 14 59.34 -5.23 -17.17
C LEU A 14 58.19 -4.25 -17.39
N PHE A 15 58.15 -3.55 -18.53
CA PHE A 15 57.07 -2.62 -18.85
C PHE A 15 55.72 -3.32 -19.06
N ILE A 16 55.73 -4.49 -19.73
CA ILE A 16 54.53 -5.31 -19.89
C ILE A 16 54.04 -5.83 -18.52
N LEU A 17 54.96 -6.27 -17.65
CA LEU A 17 54.61 -6.71 -16.29
C LEU A 17 53.98 -5.58 -15.47
N LEU A 18 54.52 -4.36 -15.54
CA LEU A 18 53.96 -3.21 -14.84
C LEU A 18 52.57 -2.83 -15.38
N GLY A 19 52.37 -2.90 -16.70
CA GLY A 19 51.06 -2.70 -17.32
C GLY A 19 50.03 -3.75 -16.87
N LEU A 20 50.42 -5.02 -16.75
CA LEU A 20 49.56 -6.09 -16.26
C LEU A 20 49.22 -5.94 -14.78
N VAL A 21 50.18 -5.55 -13.94
CA VAL A 21 49.93 -5.27 -12.51
C VAL A 21 48.96 -4.10 -12.35
N TRP A 22 49.12 -3.04 -13.15
CA TRP A 22 48.21 -1.90 -13.13
C TRP A 22 46.80 -2.28 -13.61
N TYR A 23 46.69 -3.07 -14.69
CA TYR A 23 45.41 -3.55 -15.23
C TYR A 23 44.65 -4.44 -14.23
N VAL A 24 45.32 -5.42 -13.63
CA VAL A 24 44.71 -6.30 -12.60
C VAL A 24 44.34 -5.53 -11.34
N GLY A 25 45.18 -4.59 -10.91
CA GLY A 25 44.90 -3.72 -9.76
C GLY A 25 43.70 -2.80 -9.99
N ALA A 26 43.56 -2.24 -11.20
CA ALA A 26 42.42 -1.42 -11.58
C ALA A 26 41.11 -2.23 -11.56
N GLU A 27 41.10 -3.42 -12.17
CA GLU A 27 39.93 -4.30 -12.21
C GLU A 27 39.45 -4.70 -10.80
N LEU A 28 40.38 -5.07 -9.91
CA LEU A 28 40.05 -5.40 -8.51
C LEU A 28 39.55 -4.17 -7.74
N GLY A 29 40.11 -2.98 -7.99
CA GLY A 29 39.66 -1.73 -7.38
C GLY A 29 38.26 -1.30 -7.82
N PHE A 30 37.93 -1.48 -9.10
CA PHE A 30 36.58 -1.22 -9.62
C PHE A 30 35.56 -2.20 -9.03
N GLN A 31 35.90 -3.48 -8.90
CA GLN A 31 35.01 -4.48 -8.28
C GLN A 31 34.77 -4.23 -6.79
N GLY A 32 35.77 -3.72 -6.05
CA GLY A 32 35.63 -3.37 -4.64
C GLY A 32 34.63 -2.23 -4.41
N LYS A 33 34.71 -1.16 -5.20
CA LYS A 33 33.78 -0.02 -5.13
C LYS A 33 32.34 -0.41 -5.49
N TYR A 34 32.18 -1.19 -6.56
CA TYR A 34 30.86 -1.71 -6.95
C TYR A 34 30.23 -2.59 -5.86
N ARG A 35 31.02 -3.43 -5.18
CA ARG A 35 30.52 -4.27 -4.08
C ARG A 35 30.07 -3.45 -2.87
N GLN A 36 30.77 -2.37 -2.55
CA GLN A 36 30.41 -1.50 -1.43
C GLN A 36 29.12 -0.72 -1.73
N GLU A 37 28.99 -0.15 -2.92
CA GLU A 37 27.81 0.62 -3.33
C GLU A 37 26.55 -0.27 -3.45
N ILE A 38 26.72 -1.52 -3.91
CA ILE A 38 25.64 -2.52 -3.91
C ILE A 38 25.25 -2.91 -2.47
N ALA A 39 26.22 -3.09 -1.56
CA ALA A 39 25.94 -3.47 -0.18
C ALA A 39 25.20 -2.37 0.59
N GLU A 40 25.60 -1.10 0.41
CA GLU A 40 24.94 0.06 1.01
C GLU A 40 23.49 0.23 0.48
N ASN A 41 23.28 0.03 -0.83
CA ASN A 41 21.93 0.06 -1.42
C ASN A 41 21.04 -1.11 -0.95
N ILE A 42 21.60 -2.30 -0.74
CA ILE A 42 20.84 -3.45 -0.22
C ILE A 42 20.46 -3.21 1.25
N GLN A 43 21.34 -2.61 2.06
CA GLN A 43 21.03 -2.29 3.46
C GLN A 43 19.92 -1.25 3.57
N SER A 44 19.97 -0.17 2.80
CA SER A 44 18.93 0.87 2.84
C SER A 44 17.55 0.33 2.42
N LEU A 45 17.50 -0.56 1.43
CA LEU A 45 16.27 -1.26 1.03
C LEU A 45 15.75 -2.21 2.12
N GLN A 46 16.64 -2.89 2.84
CA GLN A 46 16.25 -3.76 3.96
C GLN A 46 15.73 -2.96 5.15
N GLU A 47 16.33 -1.82 5.45
CA GLU A 47 15.87 -0.91 6.52
C GLU A 47 14.53 -0.29 6.19
N LEU A 48 14.34 0.18 4.95
CA LEU A 48 13.04 0.65 4.46
C LEU A 48 11.97 -0.43 4.57
N ASN A 49 12.26 -1.64 4.11
CA ASN A 49 11.33 -2.77 4.19
C ASN A 49 11.00 -3.14 5.64
N ARG A 50 12.00 -3.15 6.54
CA ARG A 50 11.79 -3.42 7.97
C ARG A 50 10.91 -2.34 8.60
N ALA A 51 11.19 -1.06 8.36
CA ALA A 51 10.37 0.04 8.90
C ALA A 51 8.93 -0.02 8.38
N LEU A 52 8.75 -0.36 7.10
CA LEU A 52 7.44 -0.54 6.49
C LEU A 52 6.68 -1.71 7.13
N VAL A 53 7.35 -2.87 7.25
CA VAL A 53 6.79 -4.07 7.88
C VAL A 53 6.49 -3.84 9.37
N GLU A 54 7.30 -3.07 10.08
CA GLU A 54 7.10 -2.75 11.49
C GLU A 54 5.97 -1.73 11.70
N ALA A 55 5.83 -0.75 10.80
CA ALA A 55 4.66 0.10 10.74
C ALA A 55 3.40 -0.74 10.52
N PHE A 56 3.38 -1.64 9.54
CA PHE A 56 2.21 -2.48 9.26
C PHE A 56 1.91 -3.55 10.33
N LYS A 57 2.94 -4.07 11.03
CA LYS A 57 2.76 -5.07 12.09
C LYS A 57 2.12 -4.51 13.35
N ASN A 58 2.32 -3.23 13.64
CA ASN A 58 1.79 -2.56 14.81
C ASN A 58 0.45 -1.84 14.55
N ASP A 59 0.00 -1.84 13.29
CA ASP A 59 -1.17 -1.09 12.81
C ASP A 59 -2.37 -2.00 12.56
N TYR A 60 -2.81 -2.74 13.58
CA TYR A 60 -4.06 -3.51 13.51
C TYR A 60 -5.25 -2.57 13.71
N PHE A 61 -5.64 -1.87 12.65
CA PHE A 61 -6.85 -1.05 12.66
C PHE A 61 -8.07 -1.91 12.34
N GLY A 62 -8.99 -1.98 13.31
CA GLY A 62 -10.24 -2.74 13.22
C GLY A 62 -10.47 -3.61 14.43
N GLY A 63 -11.60 -4.32 14.41
CA GLY A 63 -11.93 -5.31 15.42
C GLY A 63 -11.33 -6.68 15.10
N LYS A 64 -11.57 -7.64 15.99
CA LYS A 64 -11.18 -9.04 15.83
C LYS A 64 -11.99 -9.75 14.76
N THR A 65 -13.16 -9.22 14.43
CA THR A 65 -14.08 -9.76 13.41
C THR A 65 -14.46 -8.67 12.40
N ALA A 66 -14.94 -9.09 11.22
CA ALA A 66 -15.45 -8.16 10.22
C ALA A 66 -16.61 -7.30 10.77
N GLU A 67 -17.47 -7.90 11.60
CA GLU A 67 -18.56 -7.21 12.30
C GLU A 67 -18.04 -6.11 13.23
N GLU A 68 -17.03 -6.41 14.05
CA GLU A 68 -16.44 -5.42 14.96
C GLU A 68 -15.79 -4.27 14.16
N THR A 69 -15.05 -4.57 13.09
CA THR A 69 -14.46 -3.53 12.21
C THR A 69 -15.53 -2.69 11.53
N TYR A 70 -16.61 -3.31 11.05
CA TYR A 70 -17.74 -2.61 10.45
C TYR A 70 -18.39 -1.65 11.44
N ASN A 71 -18.64 -2.10 12.68
CA ASN A 71 -19.23 -1.26 13.71
C ASN A 71 -18.33 -0.07 14.09
N LEU A 72 -17.01 -0.29 14.19
CA LEU A 72 -16.04 0.78 14.42
C LEU A 72 -16.01 1.79 13.26
N PHE A 73 -16.08 1.31 12.03
CA PHE A 73 -16.17 2.17 10.84
C PHE A 73 -17.45 3.01 10.84
N MET A 74 -18.60 2.39 11.08
CA MET A 74 -19.89 3.10 11.15
C MET A 74 -19.92 4.12 12.28
N GLN A 75 -19.34 3.81 13.44
CA GLN A 75 -19.23 4.75 14.55
C GLN A 75 -18.38 5.95 14.18
N ALA A 76 -17.19 5.74 13.61
CA ALA A 76 -16.30 6.82 13.19
C ALA A 76 -16.96 7.75 12.17
N LEU A 77 -17.73 7.22 11.22
CA LEU A 77 -18.51 8.03 10.28
C LEU A 77 -19.59 8.88 10.97
N LYS A 78 -20.34 8.29 11.92
CA LYS A 78 -21.41 8.98 12.67
C LYS A 78 -20.87 10.08 13.59
N GLU A 79 -19.67 9.89 14.10
CA GLU A 79 -18.91 10.87 14.89
C GLU A 79 -18.11 11.85 14.02
N GLU A 80 -18.15 11.67 12.69
CA GLU A 80 -17.41 12.44 11.69
C GLU A 80 -15.88 12.46 11.94
N ASP A 81 -15.35 11.39 12.54
CA ASP A 81 -13.93 11.11 12.71
C ASP A 81 -13.38 10.49 11.42
N VAL A 82 -12.98 11.35 10.49
CA VAL A 82 -12.45 10.95 9.18
C VAL A 82 -11.17 10.13 9.31
N ASP A 83 -10.31 10.46 10.27
CA ASP A 83 -9.03 9.79 10.44
C ASP A 83 -9.21 8.33 10.85
N LEU A 84 -10.13 8.05 11.78
CA LEU A 84 -10.49 6.68 12.16
C LEU A 84 -11.29 5.98 11.07
N ALA A 85 -12.26 6.65 10.44
CA ALA A 85 -13.10 6.06 9.42
C ALA A 85 -12.27 5.51 8.25
N VAL A 86 -11.28 6.26 7.78
CA VAL A 86 -10.39 5.85 6.68
C VAL A 86 -9.52 4.65 7.07
N LYS A 87 -9.02 4.62 8.31
CA LYS A 87 -8.19 3.51 8.82
C LYS A 87 -8.96 2.18 8.89
N TYR A 88 -10.25 2.23 9.25
CA TYR A 88 -11.11 1.04 9.26
C TYR A 88 -11.58 0.63 7.87
N PHE A 89 -11.62 1.56 6.92
CA PHE A 89 -12.11 1.31 5.56
C PHE A 89 -11.05 0.76 4.60
N VAL A 90 -9.82 1.28 4.66
CA VAL A 90 -8.75 0.87 3.72
C VAL A 90 -7.41 0.69 4.44
N HIS A 91 -6.88 -0.52 4.35
CA HIS A 91 -5.58 -0.85 4.95
C HIS A 91 -4.40 -0.23 4.19
N ASP A 92 -4.53 -0.06 2.88
CA ASP A 92 -3.53 0.56 2.00
C ASP A 92 -3.37 2.06 2.31
N VAL A 93 -2.19 2.41 2.86
CA VAL A 93 -1.84 3.77 3.31
C VAL A 93 -1.89 4.78 2.17
N ASP A 94 -1.46 4.41 0.95
CA ASP A 94 -1.43 5.33 -0.18
C ASP A 94 -2.87 5.70 -0.61
N ARG A 95 -3.79 4.74 -0.47
CA ARG A 95 -5.21 4.97 -0.75
C ARG A 95 -5.94 5.71 0.36
N ARG A 96 -5.45 5.69 1.61
CA ARG A 96 -6.09 6.38 2.74
C ARG A 96 -6.25 7.87 2.45
N ALA A 97 -5.24 8.53 1.87
CA ALA A 97 -5.31 9.97 1.55
C ALA A 97 -6.49 10.30 0.62
N ASN A 98 -6.71 9.50 -0.42
CA ASN A 98 -7.81 9.69 -1.36
C ASN A 98 -9.19 9.53 -0.70
N TYR A 99 -9.33 8.57 0.23
CA TYR A 99 -10.59 8.40 0.98
C TYR A 99 -10.78 9.47 2.05
N ALA A 100 -9.70 9.93 2.68
CA ALA A 100 -9.75 11.05 3.61
C ALA A 100 -10.25 12.32 2.93
N GLU A 101 -9.76 12.63 1.73
CA GLU A 101 -10.26 13.77 0.94
C GLU A 101 -11.76 13.64 0.66
N LYS A 102 -12.22 12.46 0.22
CA LYS A 102 -13.65 12.20 -0.05
C LYS A 102 -14.52 12.35 1.19
N PHE A 103 -14.11 11.75 2.31
CA PHE A 103 -14.87 11.82 3.56
C PHE A 103 -14.86 13.23 4.14
N ASN A 104 -13.76 13.97 4.03
CA ASN A 104 -13.71 15.38 4.43
C ASN A 104 -14.64 16.24 3.58
N LYS A 105 -14.64 16.06 2.25
CA LYS A 105 -15.60 16.74 1.38
C LYS A 105 -17.04 16.43 1.76
N MET A 106 -17.35 15.15 2.01
CA MET A 106 -18.67 14.72 2.43
C MET A 106 -19.06 15.31 3.80
N LYS A 107 -18.10 15.45 4.71
CA LYS A 107 -18.29 16.10 6.02
C LYS A 107 -18.60 17.58 5.86
N GLU A 108 -17.85 18.29 5.02
CA GLU A 108 -18.10 19.71 4.69
C GLU A 108 -19.50 19.93 4.09
N GLU A 109 -19.98 18.97 3.29
CA GLU A 109 -21.32 18.96 2.71
C GLU A 109 -22.42 18.50 3.69
N GLY A 110 -22.07 18.15 4.94
CA GLY A 110 -23.00 17.64 5.96
C GLY A 110 -23.58 16.26 5.66
N GLY A 111 -22.90 15.50 4.78
CA GLY A 111 -23.30 14.18 4.32
C GLY A 111 -22.63 13.02 5.06
N LEU A 112 -21.52 13.23 5.77
CA LEU A 112 -20.70 12.13 6.30
C LEU A 112 -21.43 11.35 7.39
N LYS A 113 -22.04 12.05 8.35
CA LYS A 113 -22.87 11.40 9.36
C LYS A 113 -24.04 10.65 8.73
N LYS A 114 -24.74 11.26 7.75
CA LYS A 114 -25.85 10.63 7.02
C LYS A 114 -25.40 9.37 6.30
N TYR A 115 -24.20 9.40 5.71
CA TYR A 115 -23.58 8.24 5.07
C TYR A 115 -23.42 7.09 6.07
N GLY A 116 -22.93 7.35 7.28
CA GLY A 116 -22.82 6.33 8.34
C GLY A 116 -24.16 5.86 8.91
N GLU A 117 -25.19 6.72 8.91
CA GLU A 117 -26.55 6.38 9.36
C GLU A 117 -27.35 5.57 8.32
N TRP A 118 -26.99 5.69 7.04
CA TRP A 118 -27.72 5.03 5.96
C TRP A 118 -27.52 3.51 5.94
N TRP A 119 -26.34 3.02 6.33
CA TRP A 119 -26.06 1.58 6.28
C TRP A 119 -26.78 0.81 7.40
N PRO A 120 -27.31 -0.39 7.12
CA PRO A 120 -27.98 -1.19 8.13
C PRO A 120 -27.01 -1.73 9.18
N ALA A 121 -27.52 -2.21 10.30
CA ALA A 121 -26.66 -2.92 11.26
C ALA A 121 -26.18 -4.24 10.64
N TRP A 122 -24.96 -4.69 10.99
CA TRP A 122 -24.40 -5.94 10.48
C TRP A 122 -25.28 -7.17 10.77
N GLY A 123 -26.03 -7.13 11.88
CA GLY A 123 -26.97 -8.17 12.27
C GLY A 123 -28.18 -8.32 11.32
N ASP A 124 -28.54 -7.25 10.62
CA ASP A 124 -29.70 -7.20 9.73
C ASP A 124 -29.35 -7.58 8.27
N MET A 125 -28.07 -7.79 7.99
CA MET A 125 -27.57 -8.18 6.67
C MET A 125 -27.69 -9.70 6.46
N THR A 126 -27.95 -10.10 5.22
CA THR A 126 -27.88 -11.50 4.80
C THR A 126 -26.43 -11.94 4.77
N LYS A 127 -26.11 -13.05 5.44
CA LYS A 127 -24.75 -13.56 5.56
C LYS A 127 -24.59 -14.84 4.74
N THR A 128 -23.57 -14.86 3.89
CA THR A 128 -23.20 -16.03 3.10
C THR A 128 -21.78 -16.44 3.47
N GLU A 129 -21.57 -17.72 3.74
CA GLU A 129 -20.24 -18.28 4.01
C GLU A 129 -19.81 -19.20 2.87
N THR A 130 -18.69 -18.85 2.22
CA THR A 130 -18.13 -19.61 1.10
C THR A 130 -16.65 -19.81 1.35
N GLU A 131 -16.19 -21.06 1.41
CA GLU A 131 -14.77 -21.41 1.64
C GLU A 131 -14.15 -20.72 2.87
N GLY A 132 -14.91 -20.58 3.96
CA GLY A 132 -14.45 -19.93 5.20
C GLY A 132 -14.37 -18.40 5.12
N ARG A 133 -14.91 -17.77 4.08
CA ARG A 133 -15.12 -16.32 4.01
C ARG A 133 -16.58 -16.01 4.30
N VAL A 134 -16.82 -15.07 5.21
CA VAL A 134 -18.15 -14.53 5.49
C VAL A 134 -18.33 -13.23 4.71
N THR A 135 -19.35 -13.20 3.86
CA THR A 135 -19.83 -11.99 3.19
C THR A 135 -21.16 -11.59 3.81
N ALA A 136 -21.33 -10.31 4.12
CA ALA A 136 -22.59 -9.73 4.55
C ALA A 136 -23.11 -8.79 3.47
N GLU A 137 -24.33 -9.02 3.00
CA GLU A 137 -24.97 -8.30 1.91
C GLU A 137 -26.37 -7.85 2.36
N PHE A 138 -26.83 -6.71 1.87
CA PHE A 138 -28.21 -6.28 2.04
C PHE A 138 -28.74 -5.77 0.70
N TYR A 139 -30.03 -6.01 0.48
CA TYR A 139 -30.74 -5.57 -0.71
C TYR A 139 -31.90 -4.67 -0.27
N TRP A 140 -32.10 -3.57 -0.99
CA TRP A 140 -33.27 -2.71 -0.80
C TRP A 140 -34.36 -3.13 -1.78
N THR A 141 -35.57 -3.32 -1.27
CA THR A 141 -36.79 -3.52 -2.08
C THR A 141 -37.87 -2.63 -1.47
N GLN A 142 -38.56 -1.85 -2.30
CA GLN A 142 -39.67 -0.97 -1.89
C GLN A 142 -41.00 -1.53 -2.45
N GLU A 143 -42.15 -1.09 -1.92
CA GLU A 143 -43.47 -1.49 -2.46
C GLU A 143 -43.72 -0.86 -3.84
N GLU A 144 -43.17 0.32 -4.09
CA GLU A 144 -43.17 1.00 -5.39
C GLU A 144 -41.74 1.41 -5.74
N ALA A 145 -41.44 1.52 -7.04
CA ALA A 145 -40.12 1.96 -7.47
C ALA A 145 -39.88 3.43 -7.09
N THR A 146 -38.77 3.71 -6.41
CA THR A 146 -38.42 5.06 -5.96
C THR A 146 -37.03 5.45 -6.44
N THR A 147 -36.78 6.75 -6.59
CA THR A 147 -35.42 7.28 -6.78
C THR A 147 -34.92 7.79 -5.43
N GLU A 148 -33.79 7.26 -4.98
CA GLU A 148 -33.18 7.65 -3.71
C GLU A 148 -31.71 8.01 -3.87
N THR A 149 -31.27 9.02 -3.12
CA THR A 149 -29.85 9.37 -3.00
C THR A 149 -29.17 8.38 -2.05
N MET A 150 -28.42 7.44 -2.60
CA MET A 150 -27.78 6.35 -1.87
C MET A 150 -26.25 6.45 -1.87
N PRO A 151 -25.56 5.97 -0.84
CA PRO A 151 -24.11 5.94 -0.83
C PRO A 151 -23.55 4.91 -1.80
N ASN A 152 -22.52 5.28 -2.55
CA ASN A 152 -21.95 4.47 -3.63
C ASN A 152 -20.87 3.46 -3.20
N GLY A 153 -20.68 3.26 -1.90
CA GLY A 153 -19.61 2.41 -1.36
C GLY A 153 -18.16 2.90 -1.60
N ALA A 154 -17.98 4.04 -2.26
CA ALA A 154 -16.66 4.60 -2.62
C ALA A 154 -16.42 6.02 -2.06
N GLY A 155 -17.18 6.38 -1.02
CA GLY A 155 -17.13 7.70 -0.37
C GLY A 155 -17.85 8.80 -1.15
N GLY A 156 -19.09 8.57 -1.53
CA GLY A 156 -19.97 9.55 -2.20
C GLY A 156 -21.41 9.05 -2.28
N PHE A 157 -22.27 9.83 -2.92
CA PHE A 157 -23.68 9.50 -3.18
C PHE A 157 -23.97 9.40 -4.67
N ILE A 158 -24.97 8.60 -5.02
CA ILE A 158 -25.54 8.45 -6.36
C ILE A 158 -27.07 8.45 -6.25
N GLU A 159 -27.75 8.91 -7.29
CA GLU A 159 -29.17 8.64 -7.45
C GLU A 159 -29.33 7.19 -7.92
N TYR A 160 -30.14 6.41 -7.22
CA TYR A 160 -30.41 5.02 -7.53
C TYR A 160 -31.91 4.77 -7.61
N GLU A 161 -32.34 4.09 -8.68
CA GLU A 161 -33.71 3.60 -8.80
C GLU A 161 -33.84 2.30 -8.00
N VAL A 162 -34.50 2.39 -6.84
CA VAL A 162 -34.86 1.24 -6.03
C VAL A 162 -36.00 0.51 -6.72
N PRO A 163 -35.81 -0.75 -7.12
CA PRO A 163 -36.87 -1.50 -7.77
C PRO A 163 -38.00 -1.80 -6.77
N ALA A 164 -39.23 -1.87 -7.30
CA ALA A 164 -40.33 -2.47 -6.56
C ALA A 164 -40.00 -3.96 -6.32
N GLY A 165 -40.21 -4.44 -5.09
CA GLY A 165 -40.08 -5.86 -4.76
C GLY A 165 -41.19 -6.68 -5.42
N GLU A 166 -40.86 -7.88 -5.90
CA GLU A 166 -41.84 -8.88 -6.35
C GLU A 166 -42.54 -9.58 -5.18
#